data_AF-X1V1D5-F1
#
_entry.id   AF-X1V1D5-F1
#
_cell.length_a   1.000
_cell.length_b   1.000
_cell.length_c   1.000
_cell.angle_alpha   90.00
_cell.angle_beta   90.00
_cell.angle_gamma   90.00
#
_symmetry.space_group_name_H-M   'P 1'
#
loop_
_entity.id
_entity.type
_entity.pdbx_description
1 polymer ?
#
loop_
_entity_poly.entity_id
_entity_poly.type
_entity_poly.pdbx_seq_one_letter_code
_entity_poly.pdbx_strand_id
1 'polypeptide(L)'
;AQDFTVFGGTLSRTNADKIVKLMDMSMRMGAPVIGLNDSGGARIQEGVRSLAGYADIFYRNVMSSGVVPQISAILGPCAGGAVYSPALTDFIVMVKKTSYMFVTGPDVIKAVTHEDVTKNALGGAMTHNTKSGVAHFAAEDDEQAMMIIRELLSFLPSNNMEDPPVKPCLDDINREDEKLQTIIPADPNKPYDMKEIITSVADDHHYLEVMPYYAENLIIGFIRLNGRPVGVVANQPAVQAGVLDINSSVKGARFIRFCDA
;
A
#
# COMPACT_ATOMS: atom_id res chain seq x y z
N ALA A 1 -6.98 -4.57 14.86
CA ALA A 1 -8.01 -5.25 14.05
C ALA A 1 -9.38 -4.76 14.50
N GLN A 2 -10.19 -4.32 13.54
CA GLN A 2 -11.62 -4.05 13.76
C GLN A 2 -12.41 -5.37 13.69
N ASP A 3 -13.50 -5.46 14.44
CA ASP A 3 -14.37 -6.63 14.46
C ASP A 3 -15.75 -6.23 13.91
N PHE A 4 -16.04 -6.68 12.69
CA PHE A 4 -17.27 -6.33 12.00
C PHE A 4 -18.52 -6.94 12.66
N THR A 5 -18.38 -8.04 13.40
CA THR A 5 -19.52 -8.68 14.09
C THR A 5 -20.05 -7.82 15.24
N VAL A 6 -19.24 -6.88 15.75
CA VAL A 6 -19.58 -5.97 16.85
C VAL A 6 -19.99 -4.61 16.30
N PHE A 7 -21.30 -4.38 16.19
CA PHE A 7 -21.90 -3.15 15.65
C PHE A 7 -21.37 -2.76 14.26
N GLY A 8 -21.12 -3.74 13.37
CA GLY A 8 -20.59 -3.50 12.03
C GLY A 8 -19.18 -2.92 12.01
N GLY A 9 -18.40 -3.12 13.08
CA GLY A 9 -17.07 -2.54 13.22
C GLY A 9 -17.07 -1.01 13.31
N THR A 10 -18.22 -0.38 13.56
CA THR A 10 -18.35 1.09 13.52
C THR A 10 -17.52 1.78 14.60
N LEU A 11 -16.86 2.89 14.22
CA LEU A 11 -15.96 3.64 15.09
C LEU A 11 -16.76 4.44 16.13
N SER A 12 -16.69 4.03 17.39
CA SER A 12 -17.09 4.84 18.56
C SER A 12 -15.94 5.64 19.13
N ARG A 13 -16.25 6.54 20.07
CA ARG A 13 -15.21 7.23 20.86
C ARG A 13 -14.27 6.23 21.55
N THR A 14 -14.84 5.25 22.25
CA THR A 14 -14.04 4.25 22.97
C THR A 14 -13.22 3.36 22.03
N ASN A 15 -13.74 3.06 20.83
CA ASN A 15 -12.97 2.32 19.83
C ASN A 15 -11.78 3.16 19.33
N ALA A 16 -12.01 4.45 19.06
CA ALA A 16 -10.95 5.37 18.67
C ALA A 16 -9.89 5.52 19.77
N ASP A 17 -10.28 5.66 21.04
CA ASP A 17 -9.35 5.79 22.17
C ASP A 17 -8.41 4.57 22.29
N LYS A 18 -8.89 3.36 21.95
CA LYS A 18 -8.04 2.14 21.91
C LYS A 18 -7.01 2.20 20.78
N ILE A 19 -7.40 2.68 19.60
CA ILE A 19 -6.49 2.82 18.45
C ILE A 19 -5.45 3.90 18.76
N VAL A 20 -5.90 5.06 19.24
CA VAL A 20 -5.10 6.18 19.70
C VAL A 20 -4.03 5.72 20.71
N LYS A 21 -4.43 4.97 21.74
CA LYS A 21 -3.50 4.46 22.74
C LYS A 21 -2.40 3.60 22.10
N LEU A 22 -2.75 2.75 21.15
CA LEU A 22 -1.78 1.88 20.46
C LEU A 22 -0.83 2.69 19.57
N MET A 23 -1.34 3.68 18.82
CA MET A 23 -0.50 4.55 17.99
C MET A 23 0.45 5.39 18.85
N ASP A 24 -0.01 5.93 19.98
CA ASP A 24 0.83 6.67 20.92
C ASP A 24 1.93 5.77 21.51
N MET A 25 1.62 4.49 21.77
CA MET A 25 2.63 3.51 22.20
C MET A 25 3.63 3.19 21.09
N SER A 26 3.18 2.96 19.87
CA SER A 26 4.05 2.69 18.71
C SER A 26 5.04 3.83 18.48
N MET A 27 4.58 5.08 18.51
CA MET A 27 5.43 6.26 18.37
C MET A 27 6.48 6.38 19.47
N ARG A 28 6.13 6.03 20.72
CA ARG A 28 7.09 6.03 21.84
C ARG A 28 8.14 4.93 21.72
N MET A 29 7.76 3.80 21.13
CA MET A 29 8.63 2.62 21.02
C MET A 29 9.39 2.57 19.69
N GLY A 30 9.06 3.42 18.71
CA GLY A 30 9.63 3.34 17.37
C GLY A 30 9.27 2.03 16.65
N ALA A 31 8.01 1.59 16.76
CA ALA A 31 7.55 0.33 16.17
C ALA A 31 6.48 0.55 15.10
N PRO A 32 6.46 -0.23 14.00
CA PRO A 32 5.44 -0.12 12.97
C PRO A 32 3.99 -0.33 13.48
N VAL A 33 3.01 0.29 12.81
CA VAL A 33 1.57 0.09 13.08
C VAL A 33 0.90 -0.58 11.89
N ILE A 34 0.18 -1.67 12.16
CA ILE A 34 -0.64 -2.35 11.17
C ILE A 34 -2.12 -2.21 11.53
N GLY A 35 -2.87 -1.48 10.70
CA GLY A 35 -4.32 -1.34 10.80
C GLY A 35 -5.03 -2.40 9.98
N LEU A 36 -5.75 -3.33 10.62
CA LEU A 36 -6.65 -4.27 9.94
C LEU A 36 -8.07 -3.71 9.97
N ASN A 37 -8.52 -3.23 8.82
CA ASN A 37 -9.74 -2.44 8.66
C ASN A 37 -10.88 -3.29 8.09
N ASP A 38 -11.98 -3.32 8.83
CA ASP A 38 -13.23 -3.99 8.51
C ASP A 38 -14.36 -3.27 9.28
N SER A 39 -14.83 -2.16 8.71
CA SER A 39 -15.72 -1.20 9.38
C SER A 39 -16.72 -0.56 8.44
N GLY A 40 -17.99 -0.57 8.87
CA GLY A 40 -19.07 0.18 8.22
C GLY A 40 -18.94 1.71 8.33
N GLY A 41 -17.93 2.24 9.02
CA GLY A 41 -17.67 3.68 9.13
C GLY A 41 -17.97 4.25 10.53
N ALA A 42 -18.52 5.46 10.59
CA ALA A 42 -18.83 6.15 11.84
C ALA A 42 -19.98 5.49 12.60
N ARG A 43 -19.90 5.44 13.93
CA ARG A 43 -21.04 5.06 14.76
C ARG A 43 -22.01 6.22 14.88
N ILE A 44 -23.05 6.20 14.05
CA ILE A 44 -24.04 7.28 13.92
C ILE A 44 -24.66 7.67 15.27
N GLN A 45 -24.92 6.68 16.13
CA GLN A 45 -25.54 6.88 17.45
C GLN A 45 -24.68 7.74 18.40
N GLU A 46 -23.36 7.80 18.18
CA GLU A 46 -22.44 8.62 18.98
C GLU A 46 -22.17 10.00 18.36
N GLY A 47 -22.73 10.28 17.17
CA GLY A 47 -22.67 11.58 16.50
C GLY A 47 -21.26 12.17 16.44
N VAL A 48 -21.12 13.42 16.88
CA VAL A 48 -19.85 14.17 16.85
C VAL A 48 -18.71 13.51 17.62
N ARG A 49 -19.00 12.63 18.60
CA ARG A 49 -17.97 11.92 19.35
C ARG A 49 -17.25 10.87 18.50
N SER A 50 -17.97 10.23 17.57
CA SER A 50 -17.39 9.33 16.57
C SER A 50 -16.45 10.09 15.63
N LEU A 51 -16.88 11.27 15.16
CA LEU A 51 -16.08 12.13 14.28
C LEU A 51 -14.83 12.68 14.98
N ALA A 52 -14.93 13.07 16.26
CA ALA A 52 -13.77 13.46 17.05
C ALA A 52 -12.77 12.29 17.21
N GLY A 53 -13.28 11.05 17.35
CA GLY A 53 -12.44 9.86 17.35
C GLY A 53 -11.66 9.66 16.04
N TYR A 54 -12.31 9.89 14.88
CA TYR A 54 -11.61 9.89 13.59
C TYR A 54 -10.51 10.96 13.53
N ALA A 55 -10.82 12.19 13.93
CA ALA A 55 -9.85 13.29 13.92
C ALA A 55 -8.62 12.97 14.79
N ASP A 56 -8.80 12.37 15.97
CA ASP A 56 -7.70 11.96 16.84
C ASP A 56 -6.79 10.90 16.21
N ILE A 57 -7.37 9.97 15.44
CA ILE A 57 -6.61 8.96 14.69
C ILE A 57 -5.86 9.61 13.53
N PHE A 58 -6.52 10.47 12.74
CA PHE A 58 -5.90 11.15 11.60
C PHE A 58 -4.72 12.02 12.03
N TYR A 59 -4.87 12.74 13.15
CA TYR A 59 -3.78 13.52 13.72
C TYR A 59 -2.56 12.64 13.99
N ARG A 60 -2.75 11.45 14.56
CA ARG A 60 -1.66 10.51 14.81
C ARG A 60 -1.07 9.92 13.54
N ASN A 61 -1.89 9.64 12.52
CA ASN A 61 -1.35 9.20 11.23
C ASN A 61 -0.37 10.23 10.64
N VAL A 62 -0.74 11.51 10.71
CA VAL A 62 0.11 12.63 10.26
C VAL A 62 1.37 12.74 11.10
N MET A 63 1.25 12.69 12.44
CA MET A 63 2.41 12.79 13.34
C MET A 63 3.36 11.59 13.22
N SER A 64 2.86 10.42 12.81
CA SER A 64 3.65 9.20 12.60
C SER A 64 4.26 9.08 11.20
N SER A 65 3.85 9.92 10.24
CA SER A 65 4.29 9.82 8.84
C SER A 65 5.78 10.14 8.73
N GLY A 66 6.55 9.20 8.15
CA GLY A 66 8.01 9.29 8.09
C GLY A 66 8.72 9.11 9.43
N VAL A 67 8.05 8.55 10.44
CA VAL A 67 8.65 8.24 11.76
C VAL A 67 8.61 6.75 12.05
N VAL A 68 7.43 6.15 11.93
CA VAL A 68 7.24 4.70 12.03
C VAL A 68 6.43 4.23 10.81
N PRO A 69 6.73 3.06 10.23
CA PRO A 69 5.95 2.55 9.12
C PRO A 69 4.49 2.30 9.52
N GLN A 70 3.57 2.77 8.69
CA GLN A 70 2.13 2.64 8.85
C GLN A 70 1.56 1.84 7.67
N ILE A 71 0.96 0.69 7.95
CA ILE A 71 0.40 -0.20 6.93
C ILE A 71 -1.08 -0.44 7.21
N SER A 72 -1.92 -0.27 6.20
CA SER A 72 -3.35 -0.55 6.27
C SER A 72 -3.72 -1.77 5.43
N ALA A 73 -4.31 -2.78 6.06
CA ALA A 73 -5.01 -3.86 5.38
C ALA A 73 -6.51 -3.54 5.36
N ILE A 74 -7.13 -3.59 4.19
CA ILE A 74 -8.58 -3.48 4.03
C ILE A 74 -9.11 -4.88 3.75
N LEU A 75 -9.73 -5.47 4.78
CA LEU A 75 -10.20 -6.87 4.76
C LEU A 75 -11.72 -6.96 4.57
N GLY A 76 -12.42 -5.83 4.65
CA GLY A 76 -13.87 -5.75 4.47
C GLY A 76 -14.32 -4.36 4.02
N PRO A 77 -15.56 -3.95 4.38
CA PRO A 77 -16.03 -2.60 4.13
C PRO A 77 -15.14 -1.55 4.81
N CYS A 78 -14.93 -0.42 4.14
CA CYS A 78 -14.32 0.76 4.74
C CYS A 78 -14.90 1.99 4.03
N ALA A 79 -15.87 2.66 4.65
CA ALA A 79 -16.65 3.72 4.00
C ALA A 79 -16.68 5.03 4.81
N GLY A 80 -16.85 6.15 4.10
CA GLY A 80 -16.97 7.47 4.72
C GLY A 80 -15.67 7.87 5.43
N GLY A 81 -15.78 8.29 6.69
CA GLY A 81 -14.61 8.71 7.48
C GLY A 81 -13.52 7.64 7.61
N ALA A 82 -13.88 6.36 7.54
CA ALA A 82 -12.93 5.26 7.70
C ALA A 82 -11.80 5.25 6.67
N VAL A 83 -12.04 5.77 5.46
CA VAL A 83 -11.05 5.70 4.36
C VAL A 83 -9.88 6.66 4.53
N TYR A 84 -10.05 7.74 5.32
CA TYR A 84 -9.03 8.78 5.44
C TYR A 84 -7.82 8.33 6.28
N SER A 85 -8.00 7.46 7.27
CA SER A 85 -6.85 6.94 8.02
C SER A 85 -5.95 6.08 7.12
N PRO A 86 -6.46 5.06 6.39
CA PRO A 86 -5.67 4.34 5.40
C PRO A 86 -5.02 5.23 4.36
N ALA A 87 -5.72 6.25 3.86
CA ALA A 87 -5.17 7.20 2.87
C ALA A 87 -3.96 7.99 3.38
N LEU A 88 -3.79 8.11 4.71
CA LEU A 88 -2.64 8.76 5.35
C LEU A 88 -1.52 7.78 5.72
N THR A 89 -1.76 6.46 5.65
CA THR A 89 -0.75 5.43 5.89
C THR A 89 0.13 5.19 4.65
N ASP A 90 1.30 4.59 4.84
CA ASP A 90 2.30 4.46 3.78
C ASP A 90 1.86 3.46 2.71
N PHE A 91 1.37 2.28 3.12
CA PHE A 91 0.90 1.24 2.22
C PHE A 91 -0.51 0.76 2.55
N ILE A 92 -1.26 0.45 1.49
CA ILE A 92 -2.62 -0.07 1.55
C ILE A 92 -2.67 -1.40 0.81
N VAL A 93 -2.98 -2.47 1.52
CA VAL A 93 -3.25 -3.81 0.98
C VAL A 93 -4.75 -4.03 0.99
N MET A 94 -5.35 -4.39 -0.14
CA MET A 94 -6.78 -4.70 -0.23
C MET A 94 -7.02 -6.15 -0.63
N VAL A 95 -8.00 -6.81 -0.02
CA VAL A 95 -8.41 -8.17 -0.41
C VAL A 95 -9.45 -8.12 -1.52
N LYS A 96 -9.22 -8.85 -2.61
CA LYS A 96 -10.11 -8.92 -3.76
C LYS A 96 -11.46 -9.50 -3.34
N LYS A 97 -12.53 -8.99 -3.97
CA LYS A 97 -13.94 -9.43 -3.80
C LYS A 97 -14.58 -9.19 -2.43
N THR A 98 -13.82 -9.18 -1.34
CA THR A 98 -14.34 -9.01 0.03
C THR A 98 -14.21 -7.58 0.55
N SER A 99 -13.21 -6.83 0.08
CA SER A 99 -12.95 -5.46 0.54
C SER A 99 -13.37 -4.37 -0.46
N TYR A 100 -13.72 -3.19 0.07
CA TYR A 100 -13.96 -1.99 -0.72
C TYR A 100 -13.75 -0.70 0.08
N MET A 101 -13.37 0.38 -0.61
CA MET A 101 -13.23 1.72 -0.04
C MET A 101 -13.94 2.80 -0.85
N PHE A 102 -14.64 3.71 -0.20
CA PHE A 102 -15.15 4.94 -0.84
C PHE A 102 -15.57 5.97 0.21
N VAL A 103 -15.47 7.25 -0.14
CA VAL A 103 -15.97 8.34 0.71
C VAL A 103 -17.50 8.32 0.77
N THR A 104 -18.14 8.20 -0.39
CA THR A 104 -19.61 8.22 -0.52
C THR A 104 -20.08 6.92 -1.16
N GLY A 105 -21.08 6.28 -0.55
CA GLY A 105 -21.56 4.98 -1.01
C GLY A 105 -22.44 5.04 -2.27
N PRO A 106 -22.62 3.89 -2.97
CA PRO A 106 -23.39 3.83 -4.21
C PRO A 106 -24.82 4.34 -4.11
N ASP A 107 -25.50 4.08 -2.99
CA ASP A 107 -26.89 4.50 -2.80
C ASP A 107 -27.04 6.02 -2.82
N VAL A 108 -26.05 6.73 -2.27
CA VAL A 108 -25.99 8.20 -2.27
C VAL A 108 -25.63 8.72 -3.67
N ILE A 109 -24.71 8.05 -4.37
CA ILE A 109 -24.38 8.39 -5.77
C ILE A 109 -25.64 8.27 -6.64
N LYS A 110 -26.36 7.15 -6.57
CA LYS A 110 -27.60 6.94 -7.32
C LYS A 110 -28.68 7.99 -7.00
N ALA A 111 -28.81 8.39 -5.74
CA ALA A 111 -29.78 9.40 -5.32
C ALA A 111 -29.44 10.81 -5.85
N VAL A 112 -28.16 11.13 -6.05
CA VAL A 112 -27.69 12.48 -6.42
C VAL A 112 -27.39 12.62 -7.91
N THR A 113 -26.74 11.63 -8.51
CA THR A 113 -26.27 11.66 -9.91
C THR A 113 -27.13 10.79 -10.84
N HIS A 114 -28.03 9.96 -10.29
CA HIS A 114 -28.80 8.95 -11.03
C HIS A 114 -27.96 7.86 -11.71
N GLU A 115 -26.68 7.75 -11.35
CA GLU A 115 -25.80 6.69 -11.84
C GLU A 115 -25.94 5.44 -10.98
N ASP A 116 -26.07 4.27 -11.63
CA ASP A 116 -26.09 2.98 -10.96
C ASP A 116 -24.70 2.34 -11.04
N VAL A 117 -24.04 2.20 -9.87
CA VAL A 117 -22.69 1.64 -9.76
C VAL A 117 -22.65 0.64 -8.62
N THR A 118 -21.97 -0.49 -8.84
CA THR A 118 -21.81 -1.48 -7.78
C THR A 118 -20.70 -1.06 -6.81
N LYS A 119 -20.73 -1.54 -5.55
CA LYS A 119 -19.65 -1.29 -4.56
C LYS A 119 -18.28 -1.68 -5.10
N ASN A 120 -18.19 -2.81 -5.79
CA ASN A 120 -16.93 -3.30 -6.35
C ASN A 120 -16.45 -2.42 -7.52
N ALA A 121 -17.35 -1.97 -8.40
CA ALA A 121 -16.98 -1.06 -9.47
C ALA A 121 -16.54 0.31 -8.93
N LEU A 122 -17.23 0.81 -7.90
CA LEU A 122 -16.95 2.11 -7.27
C LEU A 122 -15.62 2.14 -6.52
N GLY A 123 -15.34 1.10 -5.74
CA GLY A 123 -14.25 1.12 -4.75
C GLY A 123 -13.69 -0.25 -4.40
N GLY A 124 -13.84 -1.25 -5.26
CA GLY A 124 -13.26 -2.57 -5.04
C GLY A 124 -11.73 -2.54 -5.12
N ALA A 125 -11.10 -3.58 -4.58
CA ALA A 125 -9.63 -3.72 -4.55
C ALA A 125 -8.96 -3.48 -5.91
N MET A 126 -9.52 -4.03 -7.00
CA MET A 126 -8.96 -3.84 -8.34
C MET A 126 -9.20 -2.43 -8.90
N THR A 127 -10.33 -1.80 -8.62
CA THR A 127 -10.55 -0.38 -8.98
C THR A 127 -9.47 0.49 -8.34
N HIS A 128 -9.13 0.22 -7.09
CA HIS A 128 -8.09 0.99 -6.40
C HIS A 128 -6.66 0.69 -6.87
N ASN A 129 -6.38 -0.56 -7.26
CA ASN A 129 -5.07 -0.98 -7.77
C ASN A 129 -4.84 -0.68 -9.26
N THR A 130 -5.88 -0.39 -10.05
CA THR A 130 -5.74 -0.17 -11.51
C THR A 130 -6.12 1.23 -11.99
N LYS A 131 -7.10 1.86 -11.34
CA LYS A 131 -7.64 3.15 -11.81
C LYS A 131 -7.25 4.30 -10.90
N SER A 132 -7.51 4.19 -9.60
CA SER A 132 -7.34 5.34 -8.69
C SER A 132 -5.92 5.49 -8.13
N GLY A 133 -5.14 4.40 -8.07
CA GLY A 133 -3.82 4.40 -7.42
C GLY A 133 -3.86 4.50 -5.89
N VAL A 134 -5.02 4.35 -5.24
CA VAL A 134 -5.15 4.41 -3.78
C VAL A 134 -4.57 3.16 -3.10
N ALA A 135 -4.73 1.98 -3.70
CA ALA A 135 -4.24 0.73 -3.13
C ALA A 135 -2.90 0.34 -3.76
N HIS A 136 -2.01 -0.21 -2.94
CA HIS A 136 -0.65 -0.57 -3.31
C HIS A 136 -0.51 -2.05 -3.66
N PHE A 137 -1.33 -2.89 -3.03
CA PHE A 137 -1.37 -4.32 -3.25
C PHE A 137 -2.81 -4.83 -3.33
N ALA A 138 -3.02 -5.89 -4.11
CA ALA A 138 -4.27 -6.62 -4.21
C ALA A 138 -4.05 -8.10 -3.86
N ALA A 139 -4.50 -8.51 -2.68
CA ALA A 139 -4.44 -9.90 -2.23
C ALA A 139 -5.69 -10.69 -2.69
N GLU A 140 -5.56 -11.98 -2.96
CA GLU A 140 -6.67 -12.89 -3.28
C GLU A 140 -7.53 -13.18 -2.05
N ASP A 141 -6.91 -13.26 -0.87
CA ASP A 141 -7.55 -13.54 0.41
C ASP A 141 -6.80 -12.88 1.58
N ASP A 142 -7.36 -13.01 2.78
CA ASP A 142 -6.82 -12.45 4.01
C ASP A 142 -5.45 -13.05 4.39
N GLU A 143 -5.22 -14.33 4.08
CA GLU A 143 -3.96 -15.01 4.36
C GLU A 143 -2.84 -14.41 3.51
N GLN A 144 -3.06 -14.26 2.21
CA GLN A 144 -2.11 -13.62 1.31
C GLN A 144 -1.90 -12.15 1.70
N ALA A 145 -2.93 -11.42 2.14
CA ALA A 145 -2.76 -10.06 2.63
C ALA A 145 -1.78 -10.00 3.81
N MET A 146 -1.87 -10.95 4.75
CA MET A 146 -0.93 -11.02 5.88
C MET A 146 0.48 -11.42 5.42
N MET A 147 0.60 -12.32 4.44
CA MET A 147 1.91 -12.67 3.86
C MET A 147 2.59 -11.46 3.21
N ILE A 148 1.86 -10.69 2.40
CA ILE A 148 2.37 -9.45 1.77
C ILE A 148 2.84 -8.45 2.84
N ILE A 149 2.07 -8.25 3.91
CA ILE A 149 2.45 -7.32 4.99
C ILE A 149 3.71 -7.80 5.70
N ARG A 150 3.84 -9.09 5.99
CA ARG A 150 5.03 -9.66 6.63
C ARG A 150 6.26 -9.57 5.73
N GLU A 151 6.08 -9.81 4.44
CA GLU A 151 7.15 -9.68 3.45
C GLU A 151 7.61 -8.23 3.35
N LEU A 152 6.67 -7.29 3.21
CA LEU A 152 6.93 -5.84 3.18
C LEU A 152 7.68 -5.39 4.42
N LEU A 153 7.19 -5.72 5.63
CA LEU A 153 7.87 -5.39 6.89
C LEU A 153 9.30 -5.94 6.95
N SER A 154 9.59 -7.03 6.23
CA SER A 154 10.95 -7.57 6.20
C SER A 154 11.94 -6.70 5.43
N PHE A 155 11.47 -5.71 4.64
CA PHE A 155 12.30 -4.71 3.94
C PHE A 155 12.40 -3.39 4.70
N LEU A 156 11.55 -3.13 5.70
CA LEU A 156 11.42 -1.82 6.34
C LEU A 156 12.13 -1.78 7.69
N PRO A 157 12.77 -0.65 8.07
CA PRO A 157 13.22 -0.45 9.44
C PRO A 157 12.02 -0.33 10.40
N SER A 158 12.25 -0.46 11.71
CA SER A 158 11.17 -0.30 12.70
C SER A 158 10.69 1.16 12.80
N ASN A 159 11.62 2.10 12.56
CA ASN A 159 11.45 3.55 12.63
C ASN A 159 12.55 4.25 11.82
N ASN A 160 12.44 5.57 11.65
CA ASN A 160 13.37 6.39 10.87
C ASN A 160 14.76 6.63 11.50
N MET A 161 15.05 6.07 12.67
CA MET A 161 16.36 6.16 13.33
C MET A 161 17.15 4.85 13.24
N GLU A 162 16.57 3.80 12.65
CA GLU A 162 17.19 2.49 12.46
C GLU A 162 17.48 2.23 10.98
N ASP A 163 18.57 1.50 10.71
CA ASP A 163 18.84 1.00 9.36
C ASP A 163 17.83 -0.10 8.98
N PRO A 164 17.48 -0.23 7.68
CA PRO A 164 16.66 -1.34 7.22
C PRO A 164 17.27 -2.72 7.57
N PRO A 165 16.44 -3.73 7.85
CA PRO A 165 16.89 -5.03 8.33
C PRO A 165 17.73 -5.78 7.30
N VAL A 166 18.96 -6.13 7.67
CA VAL A 166 19.86 -6.95 6.86
C VAL A 166 19.53 -8.43 7.05
N LYS A 167 19.38 -9.18 5.95
CA LYS A 167 19.20 -10.64 5.97
C LYS A 167 20.50 -11.34 5.55
N PRO A 168 20.78 -12.55 6.06
CA PRO A 168 21.81 -13.41 5.46
C PRO A 168 21.49 -13.62 3.98
N CYS A 169 22.48 -13.42 3.12
CA CYS A 169 22.39 -13.65 1.68
C CYS A 169 23.45 -14.69 1.29
N LEU A 170 23.04 -15.65 0.47
CA LEU A 170 23.94 -16.66 -0.11
C LEU A 170 24.18 -16.42 -1.60
N ASP A 171 23.52 -15.42 -2.20
CA ASP A 171 23.77 -14.99 -3.57
C ASP A 171 25.17 -14.38 -3.67
N ASP A 172 25.86 -14.68 -4.77
CA ASP A 172 27.23 -14.20 -4.99
C ASP A 172 27.20 -12.72 -5.39
N ILE A 173 27.91 -11.88 -4.64
CA ILE A 173 28.05 -10.46 -4.94
C ILE A 173 28.71 -10.20 -6.31
N ASN A 174 29.39 -11.20 -6.88
CA ASN A 174 30.00 -11.16 -8.20
C ASN A 174 29.21 -11.94 -9.25
N ARG A 175 27.95 -12.31 -8.98
CA ARG A 175 27.11 -13.04 -9.94
C ARG A 175 27.02 -12.27 -11.26
N GLU A 176 27.41 -12.93 -12.33
CA GLU A 176 27.22 -12.45 -13.69
C GLU A 176 25.98 -13.10 -14.31
N ASP A 177 25.23 -12.34 -15.11
CA ASP A 177 24.12 -12.87 -15.91
C ASP A 177 24.30 -12.45 -17.37
N GLU A 178 24.73 -13.40 -18.20
CA GLU A 178 24.95 -13.19 -19.64
C GLU A 178 23.68 -12.71 -20.36
N LYS A 179 22.47 -13.03 -19.85
CA LYS A 179 21.21 -12.59 -20.47
C LYS A 179 21.12 -11.07 -20.56
N LEU A 180 21.68 -10.35 -19.59
CA LEU A 180 21.68 -8.88 -19.55
C LEU A 180 22.44 -8.27 -20.74
N GLN A 181 23.34 -9.01 -21.39
CA GLN A 181 24.02 -8.54 -22.61
C GLN A 181 23.10 -8.52 -23.84
N THR A 182 22.01 -9.28 -23.81
CA THR A 182 21.11 -9.50 -24.97
C THR A 182 19.68 -9.03 -24.75
N ILE A 183 19.33 -8.61 -23.54
CA ILE A 183 17.95 -8.26 -23.17
C ILE A 183 17.44 -7.01 -23.91
N ILE A 184 18.33 -6.04 -24.17
CA ILE A 184 18.00 -4.83 -24.93
C ILE A 184 18.01 -5.19 -26.42
N PRO A 185 16.87 -5.09 -27.13
CA PRO A 185 16.84 -5.39 -28.56
C PRO A 185 17.68 -4.39 -29.37
N ALA A 186 18.29 -4.87 -30.45
CA ALA A 186 19.02 -4.00 -31.37
C ALA A 186 18.11 -3.02 -32.14
N ASP A 187 16.84 -3.39 -32.35
CA ASP A 187 15.82 -2.50 -32.93
C ASP A 187 15.30 -1.54 -31.84
N PRO A 188 15.50 -0.21 -31.97
CA PRO A 188 15.05 0.76 -30.98
C PRO A 188 13.53 0.84 -30.82
N ASN A 189 12.76 0.29 -31.77
CA ASN A 189 11.29 0.25 -31.69
C ASN A 189 10.75 -0.98 -30.96
N LYS A 190 11.62 -1.95 -30.64
CA LYS A 190 11.21 -3.17 -29.97
C LYS A 190 11.37 -3.00 -28.44
N PRO A 191 10.29 -3.11 -27.65
CA PRO A 191 10.39 -3.01 -26.20
C PRO A 191 11.00 -4.28 -25.59
N TYR A 192 11.39 -4.16 -24.32
CA TYR A 192 11.80 -5.26 -23.45
C TYR A 192 11.12 -5.10 -22.08
N ASP A 193 11.11 -6.17 -21.28
CA ASP A 193 10.57 -6.14 -19.93
C ASP A 193 11.65 -5.74 -18.93
N MET A 194 11.52 -4.54 -18.36
CA MET A 194 12.45 -4.06 -17.33
C MET A 194 12.43 -4.92 -16.05
N LYS A 195 11.34 -5.65 -15.78
CA LYS A 195 11.26 -6.55 -14.61
C LYS A 195 12.26 -7.69 -14.69
N GLU A 196 12.60 -8.16 -15.90
CA GLU A 196 13.63 -9.19 -16.08
C GLU A 196 15.00 -8.68 -15.62
N ILE A 197 15.34 -7.42 -15.90
CA ILE A 197 16.58 -6.79 -15.44
C ILE A 197 16.58 -6.64 -13.91
N ILE A 198 15.50 -6.11 -13.34
CA ILE A 198 15.36 -5.94 -11.88
C ILE A 198 15.51 -7.27 -11.16
N THR A 199 14.83 -8.30 -11.66
CA THR A 199 14.84 -9.65 -11.09
C THR A 199 16.21 -10.30 -11.26
N SER A 200 16.89 -10.09 -12.39
CA SER A 200 18.26 -10.58 -12.59
C SER A 200 19.23 -9.94 -11.59
N VAL A 201 19.11 -8.64 -11.29
CA VAL A 201 20.02 -7.93 -10.38
C VAL A 201 19.72 -8.19 -8.90
N ALA A 202 18.47 -8.45 -8.55
CA ALA A 202 18.07 -8.70 -7.16
C ALA A 202 18.70 -9.97 -6.57
N ASP A 203 19.08 -9.92 -5.28
CA ASP A 203 19.47 -11.10 -4.50
C ASP A 203 18.39 -12.19 -4.61
N ASP A 204 18.81 -13.43 -4.87
CA ASP A 204 17.94 -14.60 -5.00
C ASP A 204 16.82 -14.43 -6.04
N HIS A 205 17.00 -13.49 -6.98
CA HIS A 205 15.98 -13.09 -7.94
C HIS A 205 14.65 -12.64 -7.29
N HIS A 206 14.71 -12.11 -6.08
CA HIS A 206 13.53 -11.77 -5.31
C HIS A 206 13.19 -10.28 -5.41
N TYR A 207 11.99 -10.00 -5.90
CA TYR A 207 11.47 -8.65 -6.10
C TYR A 207 10.04 -8.52 -5.58
N LEU A 208 9.83 -7.60 -4.63
CA LEU A 208 8.52 -7.23 -4.12
C LEU A 208 8.04 -5.97 -4.85
N GLU A 209 7.23 -6.16 -5.90
CA GLU A 209 6.66 -5.06 -6.67
C GLU A 209 5.54 -4.33 -5.91
N VAL A 210 5.61 -3.00 -5.90
CA VAL A 210 4.59 -2.12 -5.32
C VAL A 210 3.75 -1.52 -6.45
N MET A 211 2.42 -1.55 -6.29
CA MET A 211 1.45 -1.06 -7.30
C MET A 211 1.65 -1.71 -8.69
N PRO A 212 1.65 -3.06 -8.81
CA PRO A 212 1.93 -3.75 -10.07
C PRO A 212 0.90 -3.49 -11.17
N TYR A 213 -0.30 -3.01 -10.83
CA TYR A 213 -1.40 -2.81 -11.78
C TYR A 213 -1.77 -1.33 -12.04
N TYR A 214 -1.01 -0.39 -11.46
CA TYR A 214 -1.26 1.05 -11.61
C TYR A 214 -0.03 1.74 -12.21
N ALA A 215 -0.25 2.58 -13.22
CA ALA A 215 0.83 3.30 -13.91
C ALA A 215 2.00 2.37 -14.28
N GLU A 216 1.69 1.32 -15.04
CA GLU A 216 2.60 0.23 -15.37
C GLU A 216 3.80 0.66 -16.24
N ASN A 217 3.78 1.88 -16.79
CA ASN A 217 4.89 2.56 -17.45
C ASN A 217 6.07 2.89 -16.51
N LEU A 218 5.86 2.86 -15.19
CA LEU A 218 6.91 2.98 -14.17
C LEU A 218 6.77 1.87 -13.13
N ILE A 219 7.87 1.15 -12.90
CA ILE A 219 7.99 0.08 -11.93
C ILE A 219 8.58 0.65 -10.64
N ILE A 220 8.00 0.28 -9.50
CA ILE A 220 8.54 0.56 -8.18
C ILE A 220 8.44 -0.69 -7.30
N GLY A 221 9.37 -0.86 -6.37
CA GLY A 221 9.31 -1.95 -5.41
C GLY A 221 10.62 -2.16 -4.67
N PHE A 222 10.70 -3.25 -3.92
CA PHE A 222 11.84 -3.56 -3.07
C PHE A 222 12.59 -4.79 -3.55
N ILE A 223 13.91 -4.70 -3.57
CA ILE A 223 14.84 -5.84 -3.74
C ILE A 223 15.80 -5.89 -2.56
N ARG A 224 16.70 -6.87 -2.55
CA ARG A 224 17.92 -6.82 -1.74
C ARG A 224 19.16 -6.89 -2.61
N LEU A 225 20.24 -6.28 -2.11
CA LEU A 225 21.60 -6.44 -2.62
C LEU A 225 22.52 -6.76 -1.45
N ASN A 226 23.17 -7.93 -1.49
CA ASN A 226 23.97 -8.46 -0.39
C ASN A 226 23.22 -8.42 0.97
N GLY A 227 21.95 -8.84 0.95
CA GLY A 227 21.08 -8.93 2.12
C GLY A 227 20.45 -7.61 2.58
N ARG A 228 20.82 -6.47 1.97
CA ARG A 228 20.33 -5.13 2.36
C ARG A 228 19.15 -4.70 1.49
N PRO A 229 18.03 -4.23 2.08
CA PRO A 229 16.91 -3.68 1.32
C PRO A 229 17.30 -2.51 0.43
N VAL A 230 16.78 -2.50 -0.81
CA VAL A 230 16.96 -1.42 -1.79
C VAL A 230 15.63 -1.13 -2.48
N GLY A 231 15.24 0.14 -2.53
CA GLY A 231 14.11 0.60 -3.32
C GLY A 231 14.50 0.77 -4.79
N VAL A 232 13.69 0.24 -5.70
CA VAL A 232 13.89 0.30 -7.15
C VAL A 232 12.85 1.23 -7.76
N VAL A 233 13.28 2.10 -8.68
CA VAL A 233 12.41 2.88 -9.57
C VAL A 233 12.94 2.74 -10.98
N ALA A 234 12.11 2.23 -11.90
CA ALA A 234 12.56 1.97 -13.27
C ALA A 234 11.44 2.18 -14.30
N ASN A 235 11.77 2.76 -15.46
CA ASN A 235 10.82 2.87 -16.58
C ASN A 235 10.54 1.48 -17.16
N GLN A 236 9.30 1.26 -17.65
CA GLN A 236 8.89 0.02 -18.32
C GLN A 236 8.67 0.28 -19.82
N PRO A 237 9.64 0.01 -20.71
CA PRO A 237 9.49 0.24 -22.14
C PRO A 237 8.33 -0.55 -22.77
N ALA A 238 7.95 -1.69 -22.21
CA ALA A 238 6.82 -2.49 -22.68
C ALA A 238 5.45 -1.80 -22.51
N VAL A 239 5.36 -0.74 -21.70
CA VAL A 239 4.12 -0.01 -21.43
C VAL A 239 4.31 1.46 -21.78
N GLN A 240 3.57 1.94 -22.79
CA GLN A 240 3.63 3.33 -23.27
C GLN A 240 5.08 3.80 -23.57
N ALA A 241 5.95 2.90 -24.04
CA ALA A 241 7.37 3.19 -24.27
C ALA A 241 8.14 3.69 -23.02
N GLY A 242 7.63 3.44 -21.81
CA GLY A 242 8.26 3.86 -20.55
C GLY A 242 8.21 5.36 -20.27
N VAL A 243 7.39 6.12 -21.00
CA VAL A 243 7.28 7.57 -20.80
C VAL A 243 6.66 7.89 -19.44
N LEU A 244 7.09 9.01 -18.85
CA LEU A 244 6.50 9.51 -17.61
C LEU A 244 5.22 10.30 -17.91
N ASP A 245 4.20 10.06 -17.09
CA ASP A 245 2.92 10.77 -17.09
C ASP A 245 2.55 11.18 -15.66
N ILE A 246 1.36 11.72 -15.47
CA ILE A 246 0.87 12.18 -14.16
C ILE A 246 0.85 11.02 -13.15
N ASN A 247 0.31 9.87 -13.53
CA ASN A 247 0.11 8.73 -12.63
C ASN A 247 1.44 8.09 -12.26
N SER A 248 2.34 7.86 -13.23
CA SER A 248 3.67 7.31 -12.96
C SER A 248 4.52 8.28 -12.14
N SER A 249 4.40 9.60 -12.38
CA SER A 249 5.09 10.61 -11.57
C SER A 249 4.64 10.60 -10.12
N VAL A 250 3.32 10.54 -9.85
CA VAL A 250 2.79 10.47 -8.47
C VAL A 250 3.21 9.17 -7.79
N LYS A 251 3.11 8.03 -8.50
CA LYS A 251 3.55 6.70 -8.04
C LYS A 251 5.02 6.72 -7.62
N GLY A 252 5.91 7.15 -8.52
CA GLY A 252 7.35 7.21 -8.26
C GLY A 252 7.71 8.20 -7.15
N ALA A 253 7.13 9.40 -7.16
CA ALA A 253 7.44 10.43 -6.17
C ALA A 253 7.09 10.01 -4.75
N ARG A 254 5.93 9.39 -4.53
CA ARG A 254 5.54 8.92 -3.19
C ARG A 254 6.45 7.79 -2.71
N PHE A 255 6.81 6.87 -3.59
CA PHE A 255 7.72 5.76 -3.26
C PHE A 255 9.12 6.25 -2.88
N ILE A 256 9.70 7.16 -3.66
CA ILE A 256 11.01 7.77 -3.37
C ILE A 256 11.00 8.46 -2.01
N ARG A 257 9.98 9.28 -1.73
CA ARG A 257 9.85 9.98 -0.44
C ARG A 257 9.66 9.03 0.73
N PHE A 258 9.01 7.88 0.53
CA PHE A 258 8.88 6.86 1.55
C PHE A 258 10.23 6.18 1.84
N CYS A 259 11.01 5.86 0.80
CA CYS A 259 12.32 5.23 0.98
C CYS A 259 13.37 6.16 1.61
N ASP A 260 13.23 7.47 1.42
CA ASP A 260 14.13 8.51 1.99
C ASP A 260 13.84 8.85 3.46
N ALA A 261 12.57 8.71 3.88
CA ALA A 261 12.10 9.07 5.23
C ALA A 261 12.40 7.99 6.27
#